data_AF-A0A9P3ELC7-F1
#
_entry.id   AF-A0A9P3ELC7-F1
#
_cell.length_a   1.000
_cell.length_b   1.000
_cell.length_c   1.000
_cell.angle_alpha   90.00
_cell.angle_beta   90.00
_cell.angle_gamma   90.00
#
_symmetry.space_group_name_H-M   'P 1'
#
loop_
_entity.id
_entity.type
_entity.pdbx_description
1 polymer ?
#
loop_
_entity_poly.entity_id
_entity_poly.type
_entity_poly.pdbx_seq_one_letter_code
_entity_poly.pdbx_strand_id
1 'polypeptide(L)'
;MTQPAWLANWQPQPTNHRSRPQVEPKPEPKPAPNLKAEANPYGFVIPQRWPQDGGTRREPVLDVVFDPPRVVRHVGWRKCIRCGKWFFSEDVARLRMCDEMSATGVLGCRRKDVDYDLL
;
A
#
# COMPACT_ATOMS: atom_id res chain seq x y z
N MET A 1 -28.06 -53.14 21.37
CA MET A 1 -27.88 -51.75 20.92
C MET A 1 -26.44 -51.61 20.50
N THR A 2 -26.19 -51.41 19.20
CA THR A 2 -24.84 -51.45 18.62
C THR A 2 -24.25 -50.04 18.64
N GLN A 3 -23.07 -49.86 19.24
CA GLN A 3 -22.37 -48.57 19.27
C GLN A 3 -22.02 -48.13 17.84
N PRO A 4 -22.18 -46.83 17.50
CA PRO A 4 -21.88 -46.34 16.17
C PRO A 4 -20.37 -46.30 15.93
N ALA A 5 -19.94 -46.65 14.72
CA ALA A 5 -18.53 -46.86 14.34
C ALA A 5 -17.61 -45.66 14.59
N TRP A 6 -18.14 -44.44 14.64
CA TRP A 6 -17.37 -43.23 14.93
C TRP A 6 -16.84 -43.19 16.38
N LEU A 7 -17.44 -43.96 17.30
CA LEU A 7 -16.99 -44.05 18.69
C LEU A 7 -15.77 -44.98 18.87
N ALA A 8 -15.53 -45.91 17.94
CA ALA A 8 -14.47 -46.92 18.06
C ALA A 8 -13.06 -46.35 17.83
N ASN A 9 -12.94 -45.23 17.11
CA ASN A 9 -11.66 -44.60 16.76
C ASN A 9 -11.40 -43.30 17.53
N TRP A 10 -12.18 -43.01 18.57
CA TRP A 10 -11.99 -41.80 19.35
C TRP A 10 -10.94 -42.03 20.45
N GLN A 11 -9.74 -41.48 20.27
CA GLN A 11 -8.74 -41.37 21.35
C GLN A 11 -8.60 -39.90 21.77
N PRO A 12 -8.65 -39.58 23.08
CA PRO A 12 -8.33 -38.23 23.53
C PRO A 12 -6.84 -37.96 23.26
N GLN A 13 -6.54 -36.81 22.64
CA GLN A 13 -5.15 -36.39 22.48
C GLN A 13 -4.51 -36.12 23.86
N PRO A 14 -3.28 -36.62 24.11
CA PRO A 14 -2.54 -36.22 25.29
C PRO A 14 -2.21 -34.73 25.21
N THR A 15 -2.70 -33.95 26.18
CA THR A 15 -2.36 -32.55 26.32
C THR A 15 -0.94 -32.42 26.89
N ASN A 16 0.06 -32.48 26.01
CA ASN A 16 1.43 -32.13 26.35
C ASN A 16 1.55 -30.61 26.57
N HIS A 17 1.08 -30.12 27.71
CA HIS A 17 1.33 -28.76 28.18
C HIS A 17 2.76 -28.63 28.72
N ARG A 18 3.77 -28.66 27.85
CA ARG A 18 5.09 -28.11 28.19
C ARG A 18 5.94 -27.85 26.96
N SER A 19 5.79 -26.65 26.41
CA SER A 19 6.86 -25.84 25.79
C SER A 19 6.26 -24.47 25.52
N ARG A 20 6.54 -23.50 26.39
CA ARG A 20 6.22 -22.10 26.14
C ARG A 20 7.16 -21.63 25.02
N PRO A 21 6.69 -21.13 23.86
CA PRO A 21 7.57 -20.43 22.93
C PRO A 21 8.21 -19.27 23.68
N GLN A 22 9.54 -19.13 23.64
CA GLN A 22 10.16 -17.87 24.02
C GLN A 22 9.57 -16.79 23.11
N VAL A 23 8.80 -15.89 23.70
CA VAL A 23 8.40 -14.65 23.03
C VAL A 23 9.67 -13.83 22.89
N GLU A 24 10.17 -13.66 21.66
CA GLU A 24 11.20 -12.67 21.39
C GLU A 24 10.76 -11.32 21.98
N PRO A 25 11.65 -10.58 22.66
CA PRO A 25 11.30 -9.27 23.19
C PRO A 25 10.75 -8.42 22.05
N LYS A 26 9.51 -7.95 22.23
CA LYS A 26 8.84 -7.05 21.29
C LYS A 26 9.81 -5.90 20.99
N PRO A 27 10.15 -5.63 19.71
CA PRO A 27 10.96 -4.47 19.38
C PRO A 27 10.32 -3.25 20.02
N GLU A 28 11.10 -2.46 20.74
CA GLU A 28 10.62 -1.19 21.31
C GLU A 28 9.93 -0.40 20.19
N PRO A 29 8.74 0.19 20.45
CA PRO A 29 8.11 1.05 19.48
C PRO A 29 9.09 2.17 19.20
N LYS A 30 9.60 2.25 17.96
CA LYS A 30 10.33 3.43 17.50
C LYS A 30 9.48 4.65 17.86
N PRO A 31 10.08 5.74 18.38
CA PRO A 31 9.33 6.95 18.66
C PRO A 31 8.50 7.29 17.43
N ALA A 32 7.20 7.51 17.64
CA ALA A 32 6.31 7.85 16.54
C ALA A 32 6.92 9.04 15.79
N PRO A 33 7.08 8.98 14.46
CA PRO A 33 7.66 10.08 13.70
C PRO A 33 6.86 11.35 13.99
N ASN A 34 7.57 12.47 14.20
CA ASN A 34 6.91 13.75 14.40
C ASN A 34 6.33 14.20 13.04
N LEU A 35 5.10 13.77 12.77
CA LEU A 35 4.40 14.02 11.51
C LEU A 35 4.33 15.52 11.16
N LYS A 36 4.32 16.41 12.16
CA LYS A 36 4.33 17.86 11.92
C LYS A 36 5.67 18.38 11.43
N ALA A 37 6.78 17.75 11.82
CA ALA A 37 8.12 18.09 11.34
C ALA A 37 8.37 17.59 9.91
N GLU A 38 7.70 16.52 9.49
CA GLU A 38 7.83 15.92 8.16
C GLU A 38 6.86 16.51 7.12
N ALA A 39 5.97 17.41 7.55
CA ALA A 39 4.98 18.01 6.69
C ALA A 39 5.59 19.09 5.79
N ASN A 40 5.08 19.19 4.56
CA ASN A 40 5.40 20.29 3.66
C ASN A 40 4.77 21.63 4.15
N PRO A 41 5.02 22.77 3.48
CA PRO A 41 4.45 24.06 3.87
C PRO A 41 2.91 24.12 3.89
N TYR A 42 2.23 23.16 3.29
CA TYR A 42 0.77 23.05 3.25
C TYR A 42 0.21 22.08 4.32
N GLY A 43 1.06 21.51 5.18
CA GLY A 43 0.63 20.58 6.22
C GLY A 43 0.40 19.14 5.73
N PHE A 44 0.98 18.75 4.60
CA PHE A 44 0.92 17.36 4.12
C PHE A 44 2.21 16.59 4.37
N VAL A 45 2.10 15.40 4.96
CA VAL A 45 3.16 14.39 4.97
C VAL A 45 3.00 13.52 3.73
N ILE A 46 3.89 13.70 2.77
CA ILE A 46 3.90 12.97 1.50
C ILE A 46 5.01 11.92 1.57
N PRO A 47 4.69 10.62 1.42
CA PRO A 47 5.71 9.58 1.38
C PRO A 47 6.74 9.81 0.27
N GLN A 48 8.02 9.57 0.59
CA GLN A 48 9.10 9.52 -0.39
C GLN A 48 8.81 8.45 -1.45
N ARG A 49 9.16 8.74 -2.71
CA ARG A 49 9.05 7.77 -3.80
C ARG A 49 10.01 6.60 -3.55
N TRP A 50 9.56 5.37 -3.79
CA TRP A 50 10.37 4.15 -3.65
C TRP A 50 10.67 3.49 -5.01
N PRO A 51 11.64 2.56 -5.09
CA PRO A 51 11.87 1.77 -6.31
C PRO A 51 10.61 1.08 -6.82
N GLN A 52 10.53 0.85 -8.13
CA GLN A 52 9.36 0.23 -8.73
C GLN A 52 9.17 -1.20 -8.19
N ASP A 53 8.04 -1.42 -7.51
CA ASP A 53 7.74 -2.62 -6.70
C ASP A 53 6.58 -3.45 -7.28
N GLY A 54 6.32 -3.32 -8.58
CA GLY A 54 5.15 -3.94 -9.20
C GLY A 54 3.81 -3.36 -8.73
N GLY A 55 3.79 -2.22 -8.03
CA GLY A 55 2.55 -1.58 -7.55
C GLY A 55 1.89 -2.29 -6.38
N THR A 56 2.66 -3.03 -5.58
CA THR A 56 2.18 -3.75 -4.39
C THR A 56 1.93 -2.82 -3.21
N ARG A 57 2.77 -1.79 -3.04
CA ARG A 57 2.70 -0.82 -1.96
C ARG A 57 1.88 0.40 -2.39
N ARG A 58 1.04 0.88 -1.47
CA ARG A 58 0.47 2.22 -1.52
C ARG A 58 0.53 2.84 -0.14
N GLU A 59 0.98 4.07 -0.06
CA GLU A 59 1.17 4.77 1.21
C GLU A 59 0.25 5.99 1.32
N PRO A 60 -0.31 6.24 2.50
CA PRO A 60 -1.19 7.38 2.71
C PRO A 60 -0.40 8.69 2.70
N VAL A 61 -1.00 9.72 2.11
CA VAL A 61 -0.61 11.11 2.35
C VAL A 61 -1.48 11.62 3.49
N LEU A 62 -0.84 12.15 4.52
CA LEU A 62 -1.51 12.62 5.72
C LEU A 62 -1.61 14.13 5.71
N ASP A 63 -2.78 14.66 6.01
CA ASP A 63 -3.01 16.05 6.37
C ASP A 63 -2.90 16.17 7.89
N VAL A 64 -1.87 16.88 8.36
CA VAL A 64 -1.54 17.06 9.77
C VAL A 64 -2.04 18.40 10.33
N VAL A 65 -2.77 19.18 9.52
CA VAL A 65 -3.46 20.40 10.00
C VAL A 65 -4.59 20.00 10.95
N PHE A 66 -5.24 18.86 10.69
CA PHE A 66 -6.28 18.30 11.54
C PHE A 66 -5.69 17.44 12.66
N ASP A 67 -6.36 17.42 13.82
CA ASP A 67 -6.08 16.52 14.94
C ASP A 67 -7.34 15.68 15.23
N PRO A 68 -7.33 14.34 14.98
CA PRO A 68 -6.20 13.55 14.49
C PRO A 68 -5.90 13.78 12.99
N PRO A 69 -4.67 13.52 12.52
CA PRO A 69 -4.30 13.61 11.11
C PRO A 69 -5.19 12.77 10.20
N ARG A 70 -5.47 13.27 8.99
CA ARG A 70 -6.39 12.63 8.05
C ARG A 70 -5.67 12.10 6.82
N VAL A 71 -6.09 10.93 6.34
CA VAL A 71 -5.63 10.43 5.04
C VAL A 71 -6.35 11.18 3.92
N VAL A 72 -5.61 11.95 3.12
CA VAL A 72 -6.19 12.71 2.00
C VAL A 72 -6.10 11.97 0.68
N ARG A 73 -5.08 11.12 0.50
CA ARG A 73 -4.89 10.28 -0.69
C ARG A 73 -3.90 9.16 -0.42
N HIS A 74 -3.73 8.27 -1.39
CA HIS A 74 -2.67 7.27 -1.36
C HIS A 74 -1.76 7.42 -2.57
N VAL A 75 -0.44 7.41 -2.37
CA VAL A 75 0.55 7.40 -3.45
C VAL A 75 1.11 6.00 -3.68
N GLY A 76 1.66 5.75 -4.87
CA GLY A 76 2.37 4.52 -5.18
C GLY A 76 2.41 4.17 -6.66
N TRP A 77 3.12 3.09 -7.00
CA TRP A 77 3.27 2.66 -8.40
C TRP A 77 1.97 2.10 -8.99
N ARG A 78 1.62 2.50 -10.21
CA ARG A 78 0.46 2.00 -10.96
C ARG A 78 0.83 1.77 -12.42
N LYS A 79 0.09 0.89 -13.09
CA LYS A 79 0.10 0.79 -14.57
C LYS A 79 -0.85 1.82 -15.16
N CYS A 80 -0.38 2.54 -16.18
CA CYS A 80 -1.23 3.39 -17.01
C CYS A 80 -2.28 2.52 -17.71
N ILE A 81 -3.56 2.90 -17.63
CA ILE A 81 -4.64 2.15 -18.30
C ILE A 81 -4.57 2.23 -19.83
N ARG A 82 -3.87 3.24 -20.38
CA ARG A 82 -3.74 3.46 -21.82
C ARG A 82 -2.53 2.75 -22.42
N CYS A 83 -1.34 2.91 -21.82
CA CYS A 83 -0.09 2.39 -22.38
C CYS A 83 0.56 1.27 -21.56
N GLY A 84 -0.02 0.88 -20.42
CA GLY A 84 0.51 -0.19 -19.56
C GLY A 84 1.80 0.14 -18.80
N LYS A 85 2.47 1.25 -19.10
CA LYS A 85 3.71 1.69 -18.43
C LYS A 85 3.49 1.93 -16.94
N TRP A 86 4.51 1.59 -16.15
CA TRP A 86 4.55 1.93 -14.74
C TRP A 86 4.80 3.43 -14.55
N PHE A 87 4.04 4.05 -13.65
CA PHE A 87 4.24 5.42 -13.23
C PHE A 87 3.93 5.55 -11.74
N PHE A 88 4.60 6.50 -11.07
CA PHE A 88 4.31 6.80 -9.68
C PHE A 88 3.07 7.68 -9.63
N SER A 89 2.02 7.15 -9.04
CA SER A 89 0.69 7.74 -9.03
C SER A 89 0.49 8.54 -7.75
N GLU A 90 0.32 9.85 -7.88
CA GLU A 90 0.03 10.77 -6.76
C GLU A 90 -1.50 10.95 -6.54
N ASP A 91 -2.27 9.95 -6.92
CA ASP A 91 -3.68 10.06 -7.30
C ASP A 91 -4.61 10.65 -6.24
N VAL A 92 -5.58 11.44 -6.71
CA VAL A 92 -6.86 11.71 -6.03
C VAL A 92 -7.87 10.71 -6.61
N ALA A 93 -7.85 9.48 -6.09
CA ALA A 93 -8.77 8.35 -6.30
C ALA A 93 -9.13 7.85 -7.73
N ARG A 94 -8.95 8.60 -8.83
CA ARG A 94 -9.59 8.26 -10.12
C ARG A 94 -8.72 8.32 -11.37
N LEU A 95 -7.47 8.75 -11.30
CA LEU A 95 -6.66 8.95 -12.50
C LEU A 95 -5.49 7.96 -12.60
N ARG A 96 -5.71 6.92 -13.41
CA ARG A 96 -4.74 5.87 -13.73
C ARG A 96 -4.02 6.12 -15.07
N MET A 97 -3.71 7.37 -15.41
CA MET A 97 -2.95 7.72 -16.61
C MET A 97 -1.62 8.35 -16.19
N CYS A 98 -0.55 8.10 -16.95
CA CYS A 98 0.74 8.71 -16.68
C CYS A 98 0.76 10.19 -17.12
N ASP A 99 1.32 11.05 -16.25
CA ASP A 99 1.26 12.51 -16.41
C ASP A 99 2.53 13.09 -17.06
N GLU A 100 3.64 12.38 -16.91
CA GLU A 100 4.97 12.88 -17.28
C GLU A 100 5.60 12.09 -18.42
N MET A 101 6.48 12.82 -19.10
CA MET A 101 7.38 12.35 -20.12
C MET A 101 8.11 11.10 -19.57
N SER A 102 7.90 9.91 -20.15
CA SER A 102 8.67 8.74 -19.70
C SER A 102 10.16 9.08 -19.79
N ALA A 103 11.02 8.42 -19.03
CA ALA A 103 12.49 8.59 -19.11
C ALA A 103 13.07 8.52 -20.55
N THR A 104 12.24 8.09 -21.51
CA THR A 104 12.46 8.07 -22.96
C THR A 104 11.93 9.29 -23.75
N GLY A 105 11.53 10.40 -23.13
CA GLY A 105 11.10 11.62 -23.85
C GLY A 105 9.67 11.63 -24.41
N VAL A 106 8.86 10.59 -24.15
CA VAL A 106 7.49 10.46 -24.71
C VAL A 106 6.46 11.03 -23.76
N LEU A 107 5.60 11.94 -24.25
CA LEU A 107 4.49 12.54 -23.51
C LEU A 107 3.60 11.49 -22.79
N GLY A 108 3.26 11.78 -21.54
CA GLY A 108 2.36 10.94 -20.75
C GLY A 108 0.93 10.92 -21.29
N CYS A 109 0.23 9.81 -21.07
CA CYS A 109 -1.12 9.56 -21.57
C CYS A 109 -2.22 10.49 -21.03
N ARG A 110 -1.95 11.28 -19.96
CA ARG A 110 -2.92 12.25 -19.42
C ARG A 110 -3.07 13.49 -20.31
N ARG A 111 -2.07 13.86 -21.12
CA ARG A 111 -2.18 15.04 -22.01
C ARG A 111 -3.22 14.78 -23.10
N LYS A 112 -4.09 15.77 -23.34
CA LYS A 112 -5.16 15.73 -24.35
C LYS A 112 -4.66 16.06 -25.76
N ASP A 113 -3.41 16.48 -25.90
CA ASP A 113 -2.91 17.18 -27.10
C ASP A 113 -2.45 16.25 -28.23
N VAL A 114 -2.91 15.00 -28.27
CA VAL A 114 -2.77 14.15 -29.45
C VAL A 114 -4.11 14.18 -30.18
N ASP A 115 -4.24 15.14 -31.10
CA ASP A 115 -5.26 15.12 -32.14
C ASP A 115 -5.18 13.78 -32.86
N TYR A 116 -6.24 12.99 -32.78
CA TYR A 116 -6.37 11.74 -33.52
C TYR A 116 -6.88 11.96 -34.95
N ASP A 117 -7.11 13.22 -35.35
CA ASP A 117 -7.69 13.60 -36.65
C ASP A 117 -6.67 13.69 -37.80
N LEU A 118 -5.46 13.13 -37.65
CA LEU A 118 -4.43 13.07 -38.71
C LEU A 118 -3.83 11.66 -38.93
N LEU A 119 -4.61 10.60 -38.73
CA LEU A 119 -4.28 9.25 -39.17
C LEU A 119 -5.34 8.69 -40.12
#